data_AF-A0A858ARD9-F1
#
_entry.id   AF-A0A858ARD9-F1
#
_cell.length_a   1.000
_cell.length_b   1.000
_cell.length_c   1.000
_cell.angle_alpha   90.00
_cell.angle_beta   90.00
_cell.angle_gamma   90.00
#
_symmetry.space_group_name_H-M   'P 1'
#
loop_
_entity.id
_entity.type
_entity.pdbx_description
1 polymer ?
#
loop_
_entity_poly.entity_id
_entity_poly.type
_entity_poly.pdbx_seq_one_letter_code
_entity_poly.pdbx_strand_id
1 'polypeptide(L)'
;MKLTIFKYFFKSTLKSKVLWITSVVMIILFVTILSIFTLALQGDSDMNNGTHSLMRIILYIIGIVQITIVNLLVFSKYFSRSITDGTMSLEKRSGISSTVGFWQRILLSKVWSIGSWFLFTLFIIIFGIISPSPVYSLILFNLSIGFIVLVLFDLILSGVLAILSTFSLNILLGVFGCLMAIFGMITPVMSMLWEMGRSGIGDYSSSRQIFRDYEKYMIAKEVRDIEQEYPDGFVHEMLISFKDLRDSISLTTANSKTPQSDKNIYTIGIAGLLTEFSGDGIEINDGIYKYTNDDYLNSPLFKYLLEVKKLQPMGDSPYNKSNDFGKNIWTNSIYYTKNSVSANEKLHLGLDIKGGFNELINKLNSDSRSTKELIRFNNLIERIIKSSFITFDREPEETSQWNKWNFFENAWVKDSTSGLNSEDNDWLSSINISLGGRTYQTGFIKALDAAINVPFPAKSNTKIDLDTYYRYAKVQLYSNPWVMFNQIMSNNYFGDDLVGNRINENDFSRPFSNQIIKSDVKDDGNGKDEIFITYDESNFISITIEGKMFYTSVAILCWFIFSIVILGIGYLIFIRKMKI
;
A
#
# COMPACT_ATOMS: atom_id res chain seq x y z
N MET A 1 -13.67 -46.37 6.32
CA MET A 1 -14.53 -46.06 5.15
C MET A 1 -13.82 -46.49 3.87
N LYS A 2 -14.37 -47.44 3.08
CA LYS A 2 -13.73 -47.88 1.83
C LYS A 2 -13.96 -46.82 0.73
N LEU A 3 -12.89 -46.19 0.25
CA LEU A 3 -12.90 -45.15 -0.82
C LEU A 3 -12.98 -45.76 -2.23
N THR A 4 -13.89 -46.70 -2.46
CA THR A 4 -13.93 -47.51 -3.69
C THR A 4 -14.31 -46.68 -4.92
N ILE A 5 -15.29 -45.78 -4.79
CA ILE A 5 -15.73 -44.88 -5.87
C ILE A 5 -14.62 -43.87 -6.19
N PHE A 6 -14.05 -43.26 -5.14
CA PHE A 6 -12.95 -42.32 -5.30
C PHE A 6 -11.75 -42.97 -6.01
N LYS A 7 -11.30 -44.16 -5.58
CA LYS A 7 -10.17 -44.86 -6.24
C LYS A 7 -10.44 -45.16 -7.72
N TYR A 8 -11.64 -45.65 -8.03
CA TYR A 8 -12.04 -45.96 -9.40
C TYR A 8 -12.03 -44.70 -10.28
N PHE A 9 -12.69 -43.62 -9.83
CA PHE A 9 -12.73 -42.39 -10.59
C PHE A 9 -11.39 -41.67 -10.62
N PHE A 10 -10.60 -41.67 -9.56
CA PHE A 10 -9.26 -41.10 -9.53
C PHE A 10 -8.35 -41.75 -10.59
N LYS A 11 -8.37 -43.09 -10.69
CA LYS A 11 -7.63 -43.82 -11.75
C LYS A 11 -8.16 -43.50 -13.15
N SER A 12 -9.46 -43.30 -13.30
CA SER A 12 -10.09 -42.87 -14.56
C SER A 12 -9.68 -41.44 -14.94
N THR A 13 -9.62 -40.53 -13.97
CA THR A 13 -9.21 -39.14 -14.11
C THR A 13 -7.73 -39.04 -14.49
N LEU A 14 -6.85 -39.81 -13.84
CA LEU A 14 -5.43 -39.87 -14.18
C LEU A 14 -5.16 -40.38 -15.60
N LYS A 15 -6.08 -41.14 -16.18
CA LYS A 15 -5.99 -41.58 -17.60
C LYS A 15 -6.63 -40.61 -18.58
N SER A 16 -7.28 -39.54 -18.11
CA SER A 16 -7.95 -38.59 -18.97
C SER A 16 -6.94 -37.70 -19.68
N LYS A 17 -6.75 -37.93 -20.99
CA LYS A 17 -5.89 -37.09 -21.84
C LYS A 17 -6.33 -35.62 -21.81
N VAL A 18 -7.65 -35.37 -21.87
CA VAL A 18 -8.21 -34.02 -21.89
C VAL A 18 -7.81 -33.24 -20.64
N LEU A 19 -8.02 -33.82 -19.45
CA LEU A 19 -7.75 -33.15 -18.19
C LEU A 19 -6.25 -32.90 -17.95
N TRP A 20 -5.38 -33.82 -18.40
CA TRP A 20 -3.94 -33.59 -18.39
C TRP A 20 -3.52 -32.49 -19.36
N ILE A 21 -3.99 -32.53 -20.61
CA ILE A 21 -3.67 -31.52 -21.62
C ILE A 21 -4.11 -30.14 -21.15
N THR A 22 -5.35 -29.98 -20.67
CA THR A 22 -5.85 -28.68 -20.19
C THR A 22 -5.06 -28.19 -18.98
N SER A 23 -4.74 -29.07 -18.03
CA SER A 23 -3.97 -28.67 -16.84
C SER A 23 -2.53 -28.29 -17.19
N VAL A 24 -1.86 -29.05 -18.06
CA VAL A 24 -0.50 -28.73 -18.52
C VAL A 24 -0.47 -27.42 -19.29
N VAL A 25 -1.43 -27.19 -20.20
CA VAL A 25 -1.53 -25.92 -20.94
C VAL A 25 -1.72 -24.74 -19.98
N MET A 26 -2.60 -24.86 -18.97
CA MET A 26 -2.81 -23.80 -17.98
C MET A 26 -1.58 -23.56 -17.11
N ILE A 27 -0.87 -24.63 -16.70
CA ILE A 27 0.38 -24.51 -15.94
C ILE A 27 1.46 -23.83 -16.78
N ILE A 28 1.63 -24.21 -18.05
CA ILE A 28 2.59 -23.59 -18.95
C ILE A 28 2.25 -22.11 -19.10
N LEU A 29 0.98 -21.77 -19.37
CA LEU A 29 0.55 -20.38 -19.55
C LEU A 29 0.78 -19.57 -18.26
N PHE A 30 0.47 -20.13 -17.09
CA PHE A 30 0.72 -19.52 -15.79
C PHE A 30 2.22 -19.23 -15.56
N VAL A 31 3.09 -20.23 -15.80
CA VAL A 31 4.54 -20.09 -15.64
C VAL A 31 5.12 -19.14 -16.67
N THR A 32 4.63 -19.17 -17.91
CA THR A 32 5.07 -18.25 -18.97
C THR A 32 4.75 -16.81 -18.58
N ILE A 33 3.55 -16.53 -18.07
CA ILE A 33 3.20 -15.20 -17.60
C ILE A 33 4.05 -14.79 -16.41
N LEU A 34 4.19 -15.63 -15.39
CA LEU A 34 5.11 -15.37 -14.28
C LEU A 34 6.53 -15.08 -14.75
N SER A 35 7.04 -15.83 -15.74
CA SER A 35 8.37 -15.62 -16.30
C SER A 35 8.47 -14.30 -17.05
N ILE A 36 7.51 -13.99 -17.91
CA ILE A 36 7.46 -12.71 -18.65
C ILE A 36 7.49 -11.56 -17.66
N PHE A 37 6.65 -11.57 -16.63
CA PHE A 37 6.63 -10.51 -15.64
C PHE A 37 7.90 -10.48 -14.80
N THR A 38 8.42 -11.62 -14.35
CA THR A 38 9.67 -11.65 -13.56
C THR A 38 10.88 -11.14 -14.34
N LEU A 39 10.94 -11.40 -15.65
CA LEU A 39 12.00 -10.92 -16.55
C LEU A 39 11.77 -9.48 -17.02
N ALA A 40 10.52 -9.09 -17.31
CA ALA A 40 10.19 -7.71 -17.69
C ALA A 40 10.39 -6.73 -16.53
N LEU A 41 10.13 -7.18 -15.30
CA LEU A 41 10.30 -6.41 -14.07
C LEU A 41 11.72 -6.53 -13.49
N GLN A 42 12.65 -7.16 -14.22
CA GLN A 42 14.04 -7.33 -13.80
C GLN A 42 14.82 -6.00 -13.72
N GLY A 43 14.20 -4.88 -14.14
CA GLY A 43 14.71 -3.52 -13.98
C GLY A 43 13.60 -2.47 -13.77
N ASP A 44 12.38 -2.86 -13.43
CA ASP A 44 11.25 -1.95 -13.23
C ASP A 44 10.97 -1.86 -11.72
N SER A 45 11.27 -0.70 -11.12
CA SER A 45 11.03 -0.42 -9.69
C SER A 45 9.79 0.41 -9.44
N ASP A 46 9.15 0.87 -10.51
CA ASP A 46 7.99 1.73 -10.46
C ASP A 46 6.80 0.92 -9.93
N MET A 47 6.52 1.08 -8.63
CA MET A 47 5.41 0.41 -7.95
C MET A 47 4.04 0.77 -8.55
N ASN A 48 4.01 1.86 -9.32
CA ASN A 48 2.86 2.45 -9.99
C ASN A 48 2.62 1.93 -11.42
N ASN A 49 3.45 1.01 -11.93
CA ASN A 49 3.20 0.46 -13.24
C ASN A 49 2.00 -0.51 -13.16
N GLY A 50 0.90 -0.16 -13.85
CA GLY A 50 -0.32 -0.98 -13.94
C GLY A 50 -0.08 -2.41 -14.44
N THR A 51 1.13 -2.71 -14.92
CA THR A 51 1.64 -4.03 -15.28
C THR A 51 1.60 -5.02 -14.09
N HIS A 52 1.91 -4.61 -12.86
CA HIS A 52 1.84 -5.50 -11.68
C HIS A 52 0.40 -5.88 -11.31
N SER A 53 -0.53 -4.93 -11.43
CA SER A 53 -1.97 -5.17 -11.23
C SER A 53 -2.52 -6.07 -12.34
N LEU A 54 -2.09 -5.83 -13.58
CA LEU A 54 -2.47 -6.64 -14.74
C LEU A 54 -1.96 -8.10 -14.63
N MET A 55 -0.72 -8.31 -14.16
CA MET A 55 -0.21 -9.67 -13.88
C MET A 55 -1.12 -10.42 -12.90
N ARG A 56 -1.45 -9.80 -11.77
CA ARG A 56 -2.29 -10.40 -10.72
C ARG A 56 -3.67 -10.78 -11.26
N ILE A 57 -4.28 -9.87 -12.01
CA ILE A 57 -5.57 -10.11 -12.67
C ILE A 57 -5.48 -11.31 -13.61
N ILE A 58 -4.45 -11.38 -14.44
CA ILE A 58 -4.31 -12.49 -15.40
C ILE A 58 -4.05 -13.83 -14.69
N LEU A 59 -3.14 -13.87 -13.71
CA LEU A 59 -2.85 -15.09 -12.93
C LEU A 59 -4.10 -15.58 -12.19
N TYR A 60 -4.90 -14.67 -11.65
CA TYR A 60 -6.18 -14.98 -11.02
C TYR A 60 -7.19 -15.53 -12.03
N ILE A 61 -7.35 -14.90 -13.20
CA ILE A 61 -8.22 -15.38 -14.28
C ILE A 61 -7.84 -16.80 -14.70
N ILE A 62 -6.55 -17.10 -14.85
CA ILE A 62 -6.06 -18.45 -15.17
C ILE A 62 -6.48 -19.45 -14.10
N GLY A 63 -6.34 -19.08 -12.82
CA GLY A 63 -6.80 -19.89 -11.70
C GLY A 63 -8.30 -20.20 -11.77
N ILE A 64 -9.14 -19.17 -12.00
CA ILE A 64 -10.59 -19.30 -12.15
C ILE A 64 -10.96 -20.21 -13.33
N VAL A 65 -10.33 -20.02 -14.49
CA VAL A 65 -10.56 -20.84 -15.68
C VAL A 65 -10.19 -22.29 -15.43
N GLN A 66 -9.02 -22.55 -14.85
CA GLN A 66 -8.54 -23.91 -14.55
C GLN A 66 -9.48 -24.63 -13.57
N ILE A 67 -9.89 -23.97 -12.49
CA ILE A 67 -10.84 -24.52 -11.51
C ILE A 67 -12.19 -24.81 -12.17
N THR A 68 -12.65 -23.92 -13.04
CA THR A 68 -13.93 -24.08 -13.74
C THR A 68 -13.90 -25.30 -14.67
N ILE A 69 -12.85 -25.44 -15.50
CA ILE A 69 -12.70 -26.57 -16.41
C ILE A 69 -12.69 -27.90 -15.65
N VAL A 70 -11.89 -27.99 -14.58
CA VAL A 70 -11.77 -29.21 -13.77
C VAL A 70 -13.11 -29.59 -13.16
N ASN A 71 -13.81 -28.64 -12.55
CA ASN A 71 -15.11 -28.90 -11.95
C ASN A 71 -16.15 -29.29 -12.99
N LEU A 72 -16.26 -28.57 -14.11
CA LEU A 72 -17.20 -28.92 -15.17
C LEU A 72 -16.97 -30.33 -15.71
N LEU A 73 -15.70 -30.72 -15.94
CA LEU A 73 -15.36 -32.06 -16.38
C LEU A 73 -15.76 -33.12 -15.36
N VAL A 74 -15.46 -32.89 -14.07
CA VAL A 74 -15.79 -33.84 -12.99
C VAL A 74 -17.30 -33.95 -12.79
N PHE A 75 -18.03 -32.84 -12.70
CA PHE A 75 -19.48 -32.86 -12.52
C PHE A 75 -20.23 -33.38 -13.74
N SER A 76 -19.80 -33.06 -14.97
CA SER A 76 -20.42 -33.60 -16.16
C SER A 76 -20.22 -35.12 -16.25
N LYS A 77 -18.97 -35.60 -16.11
CA LYS A 77 -18.63 -37.01 -16.31
C LYS A 77 -19.02 -37.89 -15.13
N TYR A 78 -18.79 -37.43 -13.90
CA TYR A 78 -18.96 -38.18 -12.68
C TYR A 78 -20.12 -37.70 -11.82
N PHE A 79 -21.02 -36.84 -12.27
CA PHE A 79 -22.32 -36.68 -11.63
C PHE A 79 -23.42 -36.88 -12.65
N SER A 80 -23.55 -35.95 -13.59
CA SER A 80 -24.63 -35.93 -14.56
C SER A 80 -24.67 -37.19 -15.43
N ARG A 81 -23.57 -37.55 -16.11
CA ARG A 81 -23.51 -38.78 -16.92
C ARG A 81 -23.72 -40.06 -16.11
N SER A 82 -23.21 -40.10 -14.88
CA SER A 82 -23.41 -41.28 -14.02
C SER A 82 -24.89 -41.47 -13.62
N ILE A 83 -25.67 -40.39 -13.56
CA ILE A 83 -27.12 -40.43 -13.33
C ILE A 83 -27.83 -40.85 -14.63
N THR A 84 -27.49 -40.25 -15.78
CA THR A 84 -28.13 -40.60 -17.08
C THR A 84 -27.85 -42.04 -17.50
N ASP A 85 -26.62 -42.50 -17.31
CA ASP A 85 -26.16 -43.81 -17.78
C ASP A 85 -26.53 -44.93 -16.78
N GLY A 86 -27.27 -44.60 -15.71
CA GLY A 86 -27.72 -45.55 -14.70
C GLY A 86 -26.64 -46.12 -13.78
N THR A 87 -25.36 -45.74 -13.98
CA THR A 87 -24.22 -46.21 -13.17
C THR A 87 -24.46 -45.95 -11.68
N MET A 88 -25.03 -44.79 -11.35
CA MET A 88 -25.32 -44.42 -9.97
C MET A 88 -26.42 -45.28 -9.32
N SER A 89 -27.35 -45.83 -10.12
CA SER A 89 -28.35 -46.78 -9.63
C SER A 89 -27.72 -48.14 -9.30
N LEU A 90 -26.73 -48.58 -10.09
CA LEU A 90 -25.98 -49.81 -9.86
C LEU A 90 -25.11 -49.70 -8.60
N GLU A 91 -24.51 -48.54 -8.35
CA GLU A 91 -23.75 -48.25 -7.11
C GLU A 91 -24.63 -48.35 -5.86
N LYS A 92 -25.89 -47.89 -5.94
CA LYS A 92 -26.84 -48.06 -4.85
C LYS A 92 -27.21 -49.53 -4.61
N ARG A 93 -27.46 -50.28 -5.69
CA ARG A 93 -27.77 -51.71 -5.62
C ARG A 93 -26.60 -52.53 -5.06
N SER A 94 -25.36 -52.07 -5.25
CA SER A 94 -24.17 -52.69 -4.65
C SER A 94 -23.91 -52.26 -3.19
N GLY A 95 -24.84 -51.53 -2.57
CA GLY A 95 -24.80 -51.17 -1.15
C GLY A 95 -24.07 -49.87 -0.83
N ILE A 96 -23.73 -49.05 -1.84
CA ILE A 96 -23.09 -47.75 -1.60
C ILE A 96 -24.16 -46.70 -1.28
N SER A 97 -24.05 -46.05 -0.12
CA SER A 97 -24.97 -44.98 0.28
C SER A 97 -24.81 -43.73 -0.58
N SER A 98 -25.92 -43.00 -0.77
CA SER A 98 -25.93 -41.75 -1.58
C SER A 98 -24.98 -40.70 -1.00
N THR A 99 -24.87 -40.65 0.33
CA THR A 99 -23.93 -39.78 1.05
C THR A 99 -22.48 -40.09 0.68
N VAL A 100 -22.11 -41.37 0.74
CA VAL A 100 -20.75 -41.81 0.42
C VAL A 100 -20.42 -41.54 -1.05
N GLY A 101 -21.37 -41.81 -1.96
CA GLY A 101 -21.21 -41.51 -3.39
C GLY A 101 -21.02 -40.02 -3.68
N PHE A 102 -21.80 -39.14 -3.06
CA PHE A 102 -21.68 -37.69 -3.22
C PHE A 102 -20.30 -37.19 -2.81
N TRP A 103 -19.90 -37.44 -1.56
CA TRP A 103 -18.66 -36.88 -1.01
C TRP A 103 -17.42 -37.46 -1.68
N GLN A 104 -17.42 -38.74 -2.09
CA GLN A 104 -16.30 -39.32 -2.84
C GLN A 104 -16.13 -38.69 -4.24
N ARG A 105 -17.22 -38.28 -4.89
CA ARG A 105 -17.17 -37.58 -6.19
C ARG A 105 -16.77 -36.11 -6.04
N ILE A 106 -17.24 -35.40 -4.99
CA ILE A 106 -16.75 -34.04 -4.66
C ILE A 106 -15.25 -34.06 -4.35
N LEU A 107 -14.80 -35.01 -3.52
CA LEU A 107 -13.39 -35.13 -3.13
C LEU A 107 -12.47 -35.26 -4.36
N LEU A 108 -12.93 -35.90 -5.43
CA LEU A 108 -12.18 -36.02 -6.68
C LEU A 108 -11.89 -34.67 -7.33
N SER A 109 -12.89 -33.78 -7.41
CA SER A 109 -12.69 -32.42 -7.92
C SER A 109 -11.73 -31.65 -7.01
N LYS A 110 -11.92 -31.75 -5.69
CA LYS A 110 -11.12 -31.02 -4.69
C LYS A 110 -9.66 -31.42 -4.65
N VAL A 111 -9.35 -32.70 -4.76
CA VAL A 111 -7.95 -33.15 -4.84
C VAL A 111 -7.24 -32.53 -6.03
N TRP A 112 -7.93 -32.39 -7.18
CA TRP A 112 -7.34 -31.79 -8.37
C TRP A 112 -7.25 -30.26 -8.30
N SER A 113 -8.30 -29.58 -7.83
CA SER A 113 -8.32 -28.11 -7.70
C SER A 113 -7.35 -27.64 -6.62
N ILE A 114 -7.35 -28.27 -5.44
CA ILE A 114 -6.40 -27.98 -4.35
C ILE A 114 -4.97 -28.30 -4.78
N GLY A 115 -4.75 -29.41 -5.49
CA GLY A 115 -3.44 -29.74 -6.04
C GLY A 115 -2.93 -28.69 -7.04
N SER A 116 -3.80 -28.23 -7.93
CA SER A 116 -3.48 -27.14 -8.88
C SER A 116 -3.20 -25.83 -8.17
N TRP A 117 -4.00 -25.50 -7.14
CA TRP A 117 -3.79 -24.33 -6.30
C TRP A 117 -2.44 -24.36 -5.59
N PHE A 118 -2.10 -25.46 -4.90
CA PHE A 118 -0.80 -25.62 -4.25
C PHE A 118 0.35 -25.47 -5.24
N LEU A 119 0.21 -26.02 -6.45
CA LEU A 119 1.22 -25.93 -7.50
C LEU A 119 1.39 -24.49 -8.01
N PHE A 120 0.31 -23.75 -8.23
CA PHE A 120 0.38 -22.33 -8.60
C PHE A 120 0.99 -21.48 -7.49
N THR A 121 0.58 -21.68 -6.23
CA THR A 121 1.15 -21.02 -5.07
C THR A 121 2.64 -21.32 -4.92
N LEU A 122 3.05 -22.58 -5.15
CA LEU A 122 4.46 -22.98 -5.14
C LEU A 122 5.26 -22.24 -6.22
N PHE A 123 4.74 -22.14 -7.45
CA PHE A 123 5.39 -21.35 -8.50
C PHE A 123 5.50 -19.88 -8.11
N ILE A 124 4.44 -19.27 -7.60
CA ILE A 124 4.47 -17.89 -7.10
C ILE A 124 5.60 -17.72 -6.06
N ILE A 125 5.70 -18.63 -5.09
CA ILE A 125 6.74 -18.59 -4.04
C ILE A 125 8.15 -18.75 -4.64
N ILE A 126 8.35 -19.71 -5.55
CA ILE A 126 9.64 -19.93 -6.20
C ILE A 126 10.07 -18.67 -6.97
N PHE A 127 9.17 -18.10 -7.77
CA PHE A 127 9.42 -16.85 -8.50
C PHE A 127 9.64 -15.65 -7.57
N GLY A 128 8.98 -15.65 -6.40
CA GLY A 128 9.22 -14.66 -5.34
C GLY A 128 10.64 -14.76 -4.78
N ILE A 129 11.11 -15.97 -4.46
CA ILE A 129 12.46 -16.21 -3.89
C ILE A 129 13.56 -15.86 -4.89
N ILE A 130 13.40 -16.22 -6.17
CA ILE A 130 14.43 -15.97 -7.20
C ILE A 130 14.36 -14.55 -7.78
N SER A 131 13.37 -13.74 -7.39
CA SER A 131 13.22 -12.40 -7.93
C SER A 131 14.38 -11.50 -7.49
N PRO A 132 15.02 -10.76 -8.42
CA PRO A 132 16.04 -9.77 -8.09
C PRO A 132 15.47 -8.44 -7.56
N SER A 133 14.14 -8.28 -7.52
CA SER A 133 13.47 -7.09 -6.98
C SER A 133 12.82 -7.44 -5.64
N PRO A 134 13.29 -6.88 -4.51
CA PRO A 134 12.67 -7.10 -3.20
C PRO A 134 11.19 -6.72 -3.17
N VAL A 135 10.82 -5.68 -3.92
CA VAL A 135 9.43 -5.23 -4.10
C VAL A 135 8.61 -6.31 -4.81
N TYR A 136 9.07 -6.80 -5.96
CA TYR A 136 8.36 -7.84 -6.70
C TYR A 136 8.30 -9.19 -5.97
N SER A 137 9.37 -9.55 -5.27
CA SER A 137 9.39 -10.71 -4.37
C SER A 137 8.25 -10.64 -3.35
N LEU A 138 8.10 -9.50 -2.68
CA LEU A 138 7.03 -9.23 -1.74
C LEU A 138 5.64 -9.25 -2.43
N ILE A 139 5.52 -8.72 -3.64
CA ILE A 139 4.26 -8.78 -4.43
C ILE A 139 3.82 -10.23 -4.64
N LEU A 140 4.75 -11.10 -5.01
CA LEU A 140 4.48 -12.51 -5.24
C LEU A 140 4.12 -13.23 -3.92
N PHE A 141 4.83 -12.97 -2.81
CA PHE A 141 4.45 -13.55 -1.51
C PHE A 141 3.03 -13.15 -1.09
N ASN A 142 2.64 -11.91 -1.33
CA ASN A 142 1.29 -11.42 -1.01
C ASN A 142 0.21 -12.00 -1.93
N LEU A 143 0.52 -12.15 -3.22
CA LEU A 143 -0.36 -12.86 -4.15
C LEU A 143 -0.58 -14.32 -3.72
N SER A 144 0.44 -14.97 -3.16
CA SER A 144 0.34 -16.36 -2.67
C SER A 144 -0.71 -16.52 -1.58
N ILE A 145 -0.87 -15.50 -0.72
CA ILE A 145 -1.90 -15.44 0.33
C ILE A 145 -3.26 -15.11 -0.28
N GLY A 146 -3.32 -14.11 -1.17
CA GLY A 146 -4.55 -13.70 -1.86
C GLY A 146 -5.18 -14.83 -2.68
N PHE A 147 -4.36 -15.75 -3.20
CA PHE A 147 -4.80 -16.95 -3.93
C PHE A 147 -5.77 -17.85 -3.15
N ILE A 148 -5.96 -17.66 -1.83
CA ILE A 148 -7.02 -18.33 -1.06
C ILE A 148 -8.43 -18.04 -1.62
N VAL A 149 -8.64 -16.91 -2.29
CA VAL A 149 -9.93 -16.56 -2.92
C VAL A 149 -10.34 -17.60 -3.98
N LEU A 150 -9.37 -18.21 -4.68
CA LEU A 150 -9.65 -19.28 -5.63
C LEU A 150 -10.27 -20.51 -4.96
N VAL A 151 -9.90 -20.81 -3.71
CA VAL A 151 -10.48 -21.92 -2.93
C VAL A 151 -11.94 -21.62 -2.58
N LEU A 152 -12.25 -20.37 -2.21
CA LEU A 152 -13.62 -19.93 -1.94
C LEU A 152 -14.48 -20.04 -3.22
N PHE A 153 -13.97 -19.55 -4.34
CA PHE A 153 -14.63 -19.68 -5.65
C PHE A 153 -14.89 -21.16 -5.99
N ASP A 154 -13.90 -22.04 -5.83
CA ASP A 154 -14.02 -23.47 -6.10
C ASP A 154 -15.14 -24.13 -5.28
N LEU A 155 -15.28 -23.76 -4.00
CA LEU A 155 -16.35 -24.28 -3.14
C LEU A 155 -17.74 -23.80 -3.60
N ILE A 156 -17.90 -22.50 -3.89
CA ILE A 156 -19.16 -21.93 -4.40
C ILE A 156 -19.54 -22.60 -5.73
N LEU A 157 -18.59 -22.67 -6.68
CA LEU A 157 -18.80 -23.29 -7.98
C LEU A 157 -19.22 -24.76 -7.82
N SER A 158 -18.55 -25.51 -6.95
CA SER A 158 -18.90 -26.91 -6.68
C SER A 158 -20.31 -27.05 -6.09
N GLY A 159 -20.73 -26.13 -5.23
CA GLY A 159 -22.09 -26.13 -4.71
C GLY A 159 -23.14 -25.89 -5.80
N VAL A 160 -22.93 -24.89 -6.67
CA VAL A 160 -23.82 -24.61 -7.80
C VAL A 160 -23.88 -25.79 -8.78
N LEU A 161 -22.73 -26.35 -9.16
CA LEU A 161 -22.67 -27.51 -10.06
C LEU A 161 -23.27 -28.78 -9.44
N ALA A 162 -23.15 -28.97 -8.12
CA ALA A 162 -23.80 -30.07 -7.41
C ALA A 162 -25.33 -29.98 -7.51
N ILE A 163 -25.89 -28.79 -7.33
CA ILE A 163 -27.33 -28.54 -7.50
C ILE A 163 -27.76 -28.90 -8.92
N LEU A 164 -27.08 -28.36 -9.93
CA LEU A 164 -27.46 -28.54 -11.34
C LEU A 164 -27.27 -29.97 -11.84
N SER A 165 -26.18 -30.64 -11.43
CA SER A 165 -25.87 -31.99 -11.86
C SER A 165 -26.90 -33.02 -11.38
N THR A 166 -27.62 -32.72 -10.29
CA THR A 166 -28.70 -33.55 -9.76
C THR A 166 -29.88 -33.67 -10.74
N PHE A 167 -30.07 -32.70 -11.63
CA PHE A 167 -31.14 -32.70 -12.63
C PHE A 167 -30.72 -33.29 -13.99
N SER A 168 -29.48 -33.79 -14.12
CA SER A 168 -28.93 -34.35 -15.36
C SER A 168 -28.89 -33.39 -16.55
N LEU A 169 -28.89 -32.08 -16.30
CA LEU A 169 -28.91 -31.04 -17.33
C LEU A 169 -27.48 -30.62 -17.69
N ASN A 170 -26.82 -31.41 -18.54
CA ASN A 170 -25.44 -31.15 -18.99
C ASN A 170 -25.25 -29.77 -19.63
N ILE A 171 -26.25 -29.28 -20.38
CA ILE A 171 -26.21 -27.96 -21.00
C ILE A 171 -26.24 -26.86 -19.92
N LEU A 172 -27.15 -26.98 -18.93
CA LEU A 172 -27.22 -26.01 -17.83
C LEU A 172 -25.97 -26.03 -16.97
N LEU A 173 -25.35 -27.19 -16.75
CA LEU A 173 -24.05 -27.28 -16.08
C LEU A 173 -23.01 -26.42 -16.80
N GLY A 174 -22.91 -26.54 -18.12
CA GLY A 174 -21.99 -25.74 -18.93
C GLY A 174 -22.30 -24.25 -18.87
N VAL A 175 -23.56 -23.86 -19.08
CA VAL A 175 -23.99 -22.44 -19.08
C VAL A 175 -23.72 -21.78 -17.72
N PHE A 176 -24.16 -22.39 -16.63
CA PHE A 176 -23.95 -21.81 -15.29
C PHE A 176 -22.50 -21.88 -14.84
N GLY A 177 -21.74 -22.90 -15.22
CA GLY A 177 -20.31 -22.94 -14.96
C GLY A 177 -19.56 -21.81 -15.66
N CYS A 178 -19.88 -21.54 -16.93
CA CYS A 178 -19.32 -20.41 -17.67
C CYS A 178 -19.75 -19.06 -17.08
N LEU A 179 -21.02 -18.89 -16.69
CA LEU A 179 -21.50 -17.67 -16.03
C LEU A 179 -20.77 -17.42 -14.72
N MET A 180 -20.64 -18.44 -13.87
CA MET A 180 -19.87 -18.35 -12.61
C MET A 180 -18.42 -17.98 -12.87
N ALA A 181 -17.80 -18.54 -13.91
CA ALA A 181 -16.44 -18.20 -14.28
C ALA A 181 -16.33 -16.74 -14.74
N ILE A 182 -17.27 -16.24 -15.55
CA ILE A 182 -17.31 -14.83 -15.96
C ILE A 182 -17.46 -13.92 -14.74
N PHE A 183 -18.41 -14.20 -13.84
CA PHE A 183 -18.57 -13.44 -12.60
C PHE A 183 -17.30 -13.46 -11.73
N GLY A 184 -16.65 -14.62 -11.62
CA GLY A 184 -15.37 -14.78 -10.94
C GLY A 184 -14.23 -14.01 -11.61
N MET A 185 -14.16 -13.97 -12.94
CA MET A 185 -13.11 -13.27 -13.69
C MET A 185 -13.27 -11.75 -13.67
N ILE A 186 -14.50 -11.24 -13.67
CA ILE A 186 -14.76 -9.78 -13.62
C ILE A 186 -14.61 -9.27 -12.17
N THR A 187 -14.55 -10.12 -11.15
CA THR A 187 -14.34 -9.74 -9.74
C THR A 187 -13.30 -8.63 -9.52
N PRO A 188 -12.03 -8.78 -9.98
CA PRO A 188 -11.03 -7.73 -9.82
C PRO A 188 -11.38 -6.45 -10.60
N VAL A 189 -12.08 -6.55 -11.74
CA VAL A 189 -12.46 -5.42 -12.59
C VAL A 189 -13.70 -4.68 -12.08
N MET A 190 -14.67 -5.37 -11.47
CA MET A 190 -15.87 -4.77 -10.90
C MET A 190 -15.54 -3.79 -9.77
N SER A 191 -14.45 -4.03 -9.05
CA SER A 191 -13.98 -3.09 -8.03
C SER A 191 -13.60 -1.74 -8.63
N MET A 192 -12.86 -1.74 -9.74
CA MET A 192 -12.47 -0.55 -10.50
C MET A 192 -13.69 0.19 -11.06
N LEU A 193 -14.68 -0.54 -11.60
CA LEU A 193 -15.92 0.06 -12.11
C LEU A 193 -16.79 0.65 -10.99
N TRP A 194 -16.79 0.03 -9.80
CA TRP A 194 -17.50 0.53 -8.63
C TRP A 194 -16.86 1.82 -8.10
N GLU A 195 -15.53 1.91 -8.09
CA GLU A 195 -14.79 3.13 -7.78
C GLU A 195 -15.06 4.26 -8.77
N MET A 196 -15.25 3.93 -10.06
CA MET A 196 -15.69 4.89 -11.09
C MET A 196 -17.14 5.37 -10.87
N GLY A 197 -17.99 4.52 -10.31
CA GLY A 197 -19.38 4.81 -9.93
C GLY A 197 -19.48 5.64 -8.66
N ARG A 198 -18.86 6.83 -8.65
CA ARG A 198 -18.91 7.81 -7.55
C ARG A 198 -20.35 8.08 -7.11
N SER A 199 -20.77 7.47 -6.01
CA SER A 199 -21.97 7.92 -5.29
C SER A 199 -21.68 7.91 -3.80
N GLY A 200 -21.17 9.03 -3.29
CA GLY A 200 -21.01 9.29 -1.85
C GLY A 200 -19.70 9.99 -1.48
N ILE A 201 -18.54 9.42 -1.82
CA ILE A 201 -17.25 9.81 -1.20
C ILE A 201 -16.26 10.44 -2.17
N GLY A 202 -16.30 10.04 -3.45
CA GLY A 202 -15.54 10.72 -4.51
C GLY A 202 -15.92 12.20 -4.69
N ASP A 203 -16.95 12.64 -3.97
CA ASP A 203 -17.41 14.01 -3.82
C ASP A 203 -16.70 14.80 -2.71
N TYR A 204 -16.11 14.13 -1.71
CA TYR A 204 -15.42 14.72 -0.56
C TYR A 204 -13.89 14.51 -0.62
N SER A 205 -13.44 13.40 -1.19
CA SER A 205 -12.01 13.04 -1.22
C SER A 205 -11.70 11.98 -2.28
N SER A 206 -10.50 11.99 -2.85
CA SER A 206 -9.98 10.85 -3.63
C SER A 206 -9.50 9.73 -2.71
N SER A 207 -9.41 8.48 -3.19
CA SER A 207 -8.85 7.36 -2.41
C SER A 207 -7.43 7.65 -1.91
N ARG A 208 -6.63 8.38 -2.71
CA ARG A 208 -5.28 8.83 -2.34
C ARG A 208 -5.31 9.86 -1.20
N GLN A 209 -6.28 10.79 -1.21
CA GLN A 209 -6.46 11.78 -0.15
C GLN A 209 -6.82 11.13 1.18
N ILE A 210 -7.77 10.19 1.18
CA ILE A 210 -8.21 9.45 2.40
C ILE A 210 -7.01 8.81 3.11
N PHE A 211 -6.09 8.25 2.32
CA PHE A 211 -4.89 7.61 2.84
C PHE A 211 -3.89 8.62 3.42
N ARG A 212 -3.63 9.73 2.73
CA ARG A 212 -2.76 10.82 3.19
C ARG A 212 -3.29 11.42 4.49
N ASP A 213 -4.60 11.63 4.56
CA ASP A 213 -5.27 12.09 5.77
C ASP A 213 -5.02 11.09 6.90
N TYR A 214 -5.29 9.80 6.67
CA TYR A 214 -5.11 8.74 7.68
C TYR A 214 -3.66 8.65 8.21
N GLU A 215 -2.67 8.75 7.32
CA GLU A 215 -1.27 8.81 7.71
C GLU A 215 -1.00 9.99 8.65
N LYS A 216 -1.49 11.18 8.28
CA LYS A 216 -1.37 12.39 9.10
C LYS A 216 -2.02 12.19 10.47
N TYR A 217 -3.21 11.59 10.53
CA TYR A 217 -3.88 11.22 11.79
C TYR A 217 -3.04 10.27 12.67
N MET A 218 -2.44 9.23 12.08
CA MET A 218 -1.64 8.27 12.84
C MET A 218 -0.37 8.89 13.42
N ILE A 219 0.31 9.73 12.65
CA ILE A 219 1.47 10.49 13.12
C ILE A 219 1.03 11.45 14.22
N ALA A 220 -0.03 12.23 13.99
CA ALA A 220 -0.58 13.19 14.95
C ALA A 220 -0.86 12.54 16.31
N LYS A 221 -1.53 11.39 16.28
CA LYS A 221 -1.84 10.63 17.49
C LYS A 221 -0.57 10.22 18.21
N GLU A 222 0.41 9.64 17.54
CA GLU A 222 1.60 9.14 18.21
C GLU A 222 2.46 10.26 18.80
N VAL A 223 2.57 11.40 18.12
CA VAL A 223 3.20 12.61 18.67
C VAL A 223 2.48 13.07 19.94
N ARG A 224 1.15 13.09 19.93
CA ARG A 224 0.33 13.55 21.06
C ARG A 224 0.27 12.53 22.20
N ASP A 225 0.33 11.24 21.91
CA ASP A 225 0.50 10.17 22.90
C ASP A 225 1.87 10.32 23.62
N ILE A 226 2.93 10.72 22.91
CA ILE A 226 4.23 11.01 23.52
C ILE A 226 4.13 12.28 24.40
N GLU A 227 3.55 13.36 23.89
CA GLU A 227 3.40 14.62 24.63
C GLU A 227 2.55 14.46 25.90
N GLN A 228 1.48 13.67 25.86
CA GLN A 228 0.65 13.38 27.04
C GLN A 228 1.37 12.52 28.09
N GLU A 229 2.24 11.61 27.66
CA GLU A 229 3.04 10.78 28.58
C GLU A 229 4.18 11.60 29.24
N TYR A 230 4.71 12.59 28.52
CA TYR A 230 5.77 13.49 28.95
C TYR A 230 5.29 14.96 28.88
N PRO A 231 4.36 15.37 29.76
CA PRO A 231 3.84 16.73 29.76
C PRO A 231 4.96 17.74 30.01
N ASP A 232 4.91 18.87 29.31
CA ASP A 232 5.97 19.90 29.31
C ASP A 232 7.36 19.37 28.89
N GLY A 233 7.40 18.20 28.23
CA GLY A 233 8.62 17.55 27.76
C GLY A 233 9.16 18.11 26.44
N PHE A 234 10.12 17.39 25.86
CA PHE A 234 10.75 17.73 24.60
C PHE A 234 9.72 17.94 23.48
N VAL A 235 8.77 17.02 23.31
CA VAL A 235 7.78 17.09 22.24
C VAL A 235 6.87 18.31 22.40
N HIS A 236 6.46 18.62 23.63
CA HIS A 236 5.66 19.80 23.93
C HIS A 236 6.38 21.09 23.53
N GLU A 237 7.66 21.21 23.89
CA GLU A 237 8.51 22.35 23.55
C GLU A 237 8.68 22.51 22.03
N MET A 238 8.83 21.41 21.30
CA MET A 238 8.91 21.42 19.83
C MET A 238 7.60 21.83 19.17
N LEU A 239 6.46 21.39 19.70
CA LEU A 239 5.14 21.77 19.18
C LEU A 239 4.81 23.24 19.44
N ILE A 240 5.16 23.78 20.60
CA ILE A 240 5.00 25.22 20.91
C ILE A 240 5.86 26.08 19.99
N SER A 241 7.10 25.67 19.74
CA SER A 241 8.06 26.43 18.92
C SER A 241 7.84 26.27 17.41
N PHE A 242 6.95 25.38 16.98
CA PHE A 242 6.64 25.19 15.56
C PHE A 242 6.09 26.46 14.89
N LYS A 243 5.29 27.25 15.62
CA LYS A 243 4.74 28.52 15.13
C LYS A 243 5.82 29.54 14.78
N ASP A 244 7.01 29.44 15.39
CA ASP A 244 8.10 30.39 15.21
C ASP A 244 8.70 30.29 13.80
N LEU A 245 8.37 29.23 13.04
CA LEU A 245 8.67 29.11 11.61
C LEU A 245 7.89 30.14 10.77
N ARG A 246 6.74 30.62 11.25
CA ARG A 246 5.93 31.61 10.55
C ARG A 246 6.74 32.87 10.28
N ASP A 247 6.70 33.36 9.04
CA ASP A 247 7.42 34.57 8.60
C ASP A 247 8.94 34.54 8.83
N SER A 248 9.52 33.39 9.20
CA SER A 248 10.93 33.26 9.60
C SER A 248 11.90 33.40 8.44
N ILE A 249 11.48 33.14 7.20
CA ILE A 249 12.31 33.19 6.00
C ILE A 249 11.79 34.28 5.07
N SER A 250 12.70 35.09 4.53
CA SER A 250 12.41 36.07 3.48
C SER A 250 13.27 35.83 2.25
N LEU A 251 12.71 36.21 1.10
CA LEU A 251 13.44 36.34 -0.14
C LEU A 251 13.92 37.79 -0.28
N THR A 252 15.23 37.96 -0.37
CA THR A 252 15.88 39.23 -0.67
C THR A 252 16.25 39.27 -2.14
N THR A 253 15.64 40.20 -2.86
CA THR A 253 15.96 40.54 -4.26
C THR A 253 16.67 41.89 -4.31
N ALA A 254 17.21 42.27 -5.48
CA ALA A 254 17.91 43.55 -5.63
C ALA A 254 17.10 44.79 -5.16
N ASN A 255 15.76 44.70 -5.18
CA ASN A 255 14.87 45.84 -4.91
C ASN A 255 13.92 45.63 -3.72
N SER A 256 13.85 44.43 -3.11
CA SER A 256 12.89 44.17 -2.03
C SER A 256 13.24 42.97 -1.17
N LYS A 257 12.86 43.04 0.11
CA LYS A 257 12.84 41.91 1.05
C LYS A 257 11.37 41.53 1.28
N THR A 258 11.00 40.31 0.92
CA THR A 258 9.61 39.82 1.01
C THR A 258 9.52 38.58 1.91
N PRO A 259 8.72 38.60 2.98
CA PRO A 259 8.43 37.39 3.76
C PRO A 259 7.86 36.30 2.87
N GLN A 260 8.27 35.06 3.11
CA GLN A 260 7.75 33.91 2.38
C GLN A 260 6.41 33.47 2.96
N SER A 261 5.53 32.96 2.09
CA SER A 261 4.27 32.37 2.55
C SER A 261 4.52 31.12 3.41
N ASP A 262 3.58 30.80 4.30
CA ASP A 262 3.61 29.59 5.12
C ASP A 262 3.88 28.33 4.29
N LYS A 263 3.23 28.21 3.12
CA LYS A 263 3.44 27.09 2.19
C LYS A 263 4.90 26.97 1.70
N ASN A 264 5.53 28.10 1.36
CA ASN A 264 6.92 28.10 0.90
C ASN A 264 7.86 27.70 2.05
N ILE A 265 7.62 28.22 3.26
CA ILE A 265 8.43 27.89 4.45
C ILE A 265 8.24 26.42 4.84
N TYR A 266 7.01 25.90 4.77
CA TYR A 266 6.74 24.48 5.00
C TYR A 266 7.44 23.60 3.97
N THR A 267 7.44 23.99 2.70
CA THR A 267 8.17 23.29 1.63
C THR A 267 9.67 23.24 1.93
N ILE A 268 10.26 24.35 2.38
CA ILE A 268 11.66 24.41 2.84
C ILE A 268 11.89 23.46 4.03
N GLY A 269 10.94 23.43 4.97
CA GLY A 269 10.92 22.54 6.13
C GLY A 269 10.96 21.07 5.76
N ILE A 270 10.02 20.65 4.92
CA ILE A 270 9.97 19.29 4.41
C ILE A 270 11.19 19.02 3.51
N ALA A 271 11.79 20.02 2.85
CA ALA A 271 13.03 19.84 2.10
C ALA A 271 14.26 19.63 3.01
N GLY A 272 14.12 19.80 4.32
CA GLY A 272 15.15 19.54 5.32
C GLY A 272 16.26 20.59 5.39
N LEU A 273 15.95 21.84 5.04
CA LEU A 273 16.93 22.92 4.90
C LEU A 273 16.86 23.98 6.01
N LEU A 274 16.10 23.74 7.07
CA LEU A 274 15.83 24.72 8.14
C LEU A 274 17.05 25.06 9.02
N THR A 275 18.24 24.56 8.70
CA THR A 275 19.49 24.91 9.38
C THR A 275 20.49 25.62 8.47
N GLU A 276 20.09 25.95 7.25
CA GLU A 276 20.99 26.42 6.19
C GLU A 276 20.82 27.90 5.84
N PHE A 277 19.76 28.58 6.31
CA PHE A 277 19.49 29.98 5.97
C PHE A 277 20.12 31.02 6.92
N SER A 278 21.00 30.59 7.83
CA SER A 278 21.74 31.49 8.73
C SER A 278 22.91 32.19 8.00
N GLY A 279 23.22 33.43 8.37
CA GLY A 279 24.36 34.17 7.82
C GLY A 279 24.12 34.69 6.39
N ASP A 280 24.91 34.20 5.43
CA ASP A 280 24.85 34.64 4.02
C ASP A 280 23.65 34.08 3.25
N GLY A 281 22.88 33.16 3.85
CA GLY A 281 21.64 32.63 3.29
C GLY A 281 21.89 31.66 2.14
N ILE A 282 20.81 31.30 1.43
CA ILE A 282 20.86 30.45 0.24
C ILE A 282 20.41 31.27 -0.97
N GLU A 283 21.28 31.42 -1.95
CA GLU A 283 20.96 32.08 -3.22
C GLU A 283 20.42 31.06 -4.23
N ILE A 284 19.22 31.29 -4.74
CA ILE A 284 18.59 30.51 -5.82
C ILE A 284 17.93 31.50 -6.76
N ASN A 285 18.24 31.45 -8.07
CA ASN A 285 17.66 32.14 -9.25
C ASN A 285 16.78 33.41 -9.05
N ASP A 286 15.78 33.35 -8.17
CA ASP A 286 14.87 34.44 -7.79
C ASP A 286 15.42 35.39 -6.70
N GLY A 287 16.50 35.05 -6.01
CA GLY A 287 17.16 35.88 -4.98
C GLY A 287 17.76 35.09 -3.82
N ILE A 288 18.06 35.79 -2.72
CA ILE A 288 18.71 35.22 -1.53
C ILE A 288 17.69 34.98 -0.42
N TYR A 289 17.52 33.72 -0.04
CA TYR A 289 16.70 33.31 1.09
C TYR A 289 17.49 33.45 2.40
N LYS A 290 16.95 34.18 3.37
CA LYS A 290 17.56 34.42 4.69
C LYS A 290 16.52 34.43 5.79
N TYR A 291 16.97 34.12 7.02
CA TYR A 291 16.16 34.39 8.19
C TYR A 291 15.84 35.88 8.34
N THR A 292 14.59 36.17 8.67
CA THR A 292 14.05 37.53 8.82
C THR A 292 14.24 38.08 10.22
N ASN A 293 14.14 37.21 11.24
CA ASN A 293 14.18 37.55 12.65
C ASN A 293 15.02 36.54 13.45
N ASP A 294 15.48 37.01 14.61
CA ASP A 294 16.25 36.20 15.56
C ASP A 294 15.36 35.29 16.41
N ASP A 295 14.03 35.50 16.40
CA ASP A 295 13.09 34.73 17.22
C ASP A 295 13.15 33.24 16.87
N TYR A 296 13.06 32.91 15.58
CA TYR A 296 13.22 31.54 15.12
C TYR A 296 14.62 30.98 15.42
N LEU A 297 15.68 31.79 15.24
CA LEU A 297 17.06 31.39 15.55
C LEU A 297 17.25 31.05 17.04
N ASN A 298 16.43 31.65 17.91
CA ASN A 298 16.43 31.39 19.34
C ASN A 298 15.43 30.31 19.76
N SER A 299 14.58 29.83 18.85
CA SER A 299 13.56 28.82 19.13
C SER A 299 14.20 27.47 19.54
N PRO A 300 13.55 26.73 20.46
CA PRO A 300 13.94 25.36 20.79
C PRO A 300 14.07 24.45 19.57
N LEU A 301 13.12 24.53 18.63
CA LEU A 301 13.11 23.76 17.39
C LEU A 301 14.40 23.96 16.59
N PHE A 302 14.75 25.21 16.29
CA PHE A 302 15.95 25.50 15.49
C PHE A 302 17.23 25.07 16.21
N LYS A 303 17.34 25.34 17.51
CA LYS A 303 18.49 24.92 18.33
C LYS A 303 18.67 23.40 18.31
N TYR A 304 17.58 22.65 18.47
CA TYR A 304 17.62 21.19 18.40
C TYR A 304 18.04 20.69 17.01
N LEU A 305 17.45 21.21 15.93
CA LEU A 305 17.84 20.81 14.57
C LEU A 305 19.31 21.15 14.27
N LEU A 306 19.84 22.26 14.79
CA LEU A 306 21.26 22.58 14.71
C LEU A 306 22.13 21.58 15.50
N GLU A 307 21.70 21.13 16.68
CA GLU A 307 22.40 20.07 17.41
C GLU A 307 22.42 18.75 16.64
N VAL A 308 21.29 18.37 16.04
CA VAL A 308 21.20 17.19 15.16
C VAL A 308 22.19 17.31 14.00
N LYS A 309 22.24 18.47 13.32
CA LYS A 309 23.21 18.75 12.24
C LYS A 309 24.66 18.54 12.69
N LYS A 310 25.01 18.97 13.92
CA LYS A 310 26.37 18.83 14.47
C LYS A 310 26.82 17.39 14.73
N LEU A 311 25.90 16.42 14.80
CA LEU A 311 26.24 14.99 14.98
C LEU A 311 26.80 14.33 13.71
N GLN A 312 26.61 14.96 12.56
CA GLN A 312 27.15 14.56 11.27
C GLN A 312 27.77 15.76 10.53
N PRO A 313 28.89 16.30 11.02
CA PRO A 313 29.54 17.44 10.39
C PRO A 313 30.10 17.03 9.01
N MET A 314 29.86 17.86 8.00
CA MET A 314 30.29 17.61 6.61
C MET A 314 31.56 18.39 6.23
N GLY A 315 32.05 19.30 7.08
CA GLY A 315 33.23 20.13 6.84
C GLY A 315 32.90 21.49 6.21
N ASP A 316 33.89 22.18 5.66
CA ASP A 316 33.68 23.46 4.97
C ASP A 316 33.36 23.19 3.48
N SER A 317 32.17 23.60 3.03
CA SER A 317 31.67 23.48 1.64
C SER A 317 31.65 22.05 1.07
N PRO A 318 30.85 21.13 1.67
CA PRO A 318 30.77 19.74 1.24
C PRO A 318 30.18 19.55 -0.17
N TYR A 319 29.54 20.59 -0.72
CA TYR A 319 29.03 20.60 -2.08
C TYR A 319 29.69 21.77 -2.80
N ASN A 320 30.41 21.49 -3.88
CA ASN A 320 31.01 22.54 -4.69
C ASN A 320 31.28 22.01 -6.09
N LYS A 321 31.64 22.91 -7.00
CA LYS A 321 31.92 22.55 -8.39
C LYS A 321 33.04 21.51 -8.54
N SER A 322 34.00 21.43 -7.61
CA SER A 322 35.11 20.48 -7.69
C SER A 322 34.74 19.03 -7.33
N ASN A 323 33.59 18.82 -6.68
CA ASN A 323 33.07 17.48 -6.37
C ASN A 323 31.71 17.19 -7.02
N ASP A 324 31.41 17.86 -8.13
CA ASP A 324 30.14 17.80 -8.84
C ASP A 324 28.94 18.04 -7.90
N PHE A 325 29.09 19.00 -6.97
CA PHE A 325 28.14 19.32 -5.91
C PHE A 325 27.72 18.09 -5.08
N GLY A 326 28.65 17.15 -4.86
CA GLY A 326 28.40 15.92 -4.12
C GLY A 326 27.46 14.96 -4.84
N LYS A 327 27.48 14.91 -6.18
CA LYS A 327 26.64 14.02 -7.01
C LYS A 327 26.49 12.61 -6.44
N ASN A 328 27.61 11.97 -6.08
CA ASN A 328 27.62 10.59 -5.53
C ASN A 328 26.87 10.42 -4.19
N ILE A 329 26.65 11.52 -3.46
CA ILE A 329 25.89 11.55 -2.20
C ILE A 329 24.40 11.77 -2.51
N TRP A 330 24.07 12.76 -3.35
CA TRP A 330 22.67 13.14 -3.62
C TRP A 330 21.95 12.19 -4.56
N THR A 331 22.61 11.51 -5.50
CA THR A 331 21.98 10.48 -6.36
C THR A 331 21.37 9.34 -5.53
N ASN A 332 21.80 9.21 -4.28
CA ASN A 332 21.29 8.24 -3.32
C ASN A 332 20.30 8.85 -2.31
N SER A 333 19.72 10.03 -2.59
CA SER A 333 18.84 10.78 -1.68
C SER A 333 17.38 10.80 -2.13
N ILE A 334 16.47 11.09 -1.19
CA ILE A 334 15.04 11.36 -1.47
C ILE A 334 14.78 12.71 -2.18
N TYR A 335 15.80 13.56 -2.33
CA TYR A 335 15.68 14.91 -2.92
C TYR A 335 16.28 14.98 -4.33
N TYR A 336 16.49 13.82 -4.95
CA TYR A 336 17.07 13.71 -6.28
C TYR A 336 15.95 13.56 -7.31
N THR A 337 15.86 14.51 -8.24
CA THR A 337 14.89 14.48 -9.34
C THR A 337 15.60 14.10 -10.63
N LYS A 338 15.28 12.92 -11.18
CA LYS A 338 15.75 12.48 -12.49
C LYS A 338 14.82 12.98 -13.58
N ASN A 339 15.31 13.80 -14.50
CA ASN A 339 14.50 14.44 -15.53
C ASN A 339 14.39 13.60 -16.81
N SER A 340 14.16 12.28 -16.70
CA SER A 340 13.98 11.40 -17.86
C SER A 340 12.54 10.89 -17.96
N VAL A 341 11.96 11.02 -19.16
CA VAL A 341 10.65 10.45 -19.57
C VAL A 341 10.63 8.91 -19.44
N SER A 342 11.78 8.29 -19.20
CA SER A 342 11.97 6.88 -18.88
C SER A 342 12.90 6.76 -17.67
N ALA A 343 12.37 6.74 -16.45
CA ALA A 343 13.15 6.62 -15.21
C ALA A 343 12.92 5.23 -14.58
N ASN A 344 13.66 4.24 -15.06
CA ASN A 344 13.71 2.88 -14.48
C ASN A 344 14.92 2.66 -13.56
N GLU A 345 15.61 3.74 -13.15
CA GLU A 345 16.70 3.62 -12.20
C GLU A 345 16.15 3.76 -10.78
N LYS A 346 16.19 2.65 -10.04
CA LYS A 346 15.91 2.60 -8.60
C LYS A 346 16.57 3.77 -7.91
N LEU A 347 15.78 4.56 -7.19
CA LEU A 347 16.28 5.46 -6.18
C LEU A 347 16.95 4.58 -5.10
N HIS A 348 18.25 4.35 -5.22
CA HIS A 348 19.02 3.64 -4.21
C HIS A 348 19.20 4.57 -3.03
N LEU A 349 18.21 4.60 -2.14
CA LEU A 349 18.29 5.42 -0.93
C LEU A 349 19.44 4.95 -0.05
N GLY A 350 20.49 5.77 0.00
CA GLY A 350 21.68 5.56 0.79
C GLY A 350 21.44 5.86 2.26
N LEU A 351 20.44 5.23 2.90
CA LEU A 351 20.18 5.44 4.33
C LEU A 351 21.34 4.95 5.20
N ASP A 352 22.06 3.93 4.73
CA ASP A 352 23.20 3.28 5.39
C ASP A 352 24.58 3.79 4.93
N ILE A 353 24.64 4.84 4.11
CA ILE A 353 25.93 5.43 3.71
C ILE A 353 26.50 6.28 4.86
N LYS A 354 27.80 6.59 4.79
CA LYS A 354 28.44 7.55 5.69
C LYS A 354 27.74 8.91 5.59
N GLY A 355 27.28 9.44 6.73
CA GLY A 355 26.47 10.66 6.76
C GLY A 355 25.01 10.45 6.32
N GLY A 356 24.55 9.20 6.26
CA GLY A 356 23.18 8.80 5.96
C GLY A 356 22.27 8.81 7.19
N PHE A 357 20.98 8.57 6.95
CA PHE A 357 19.92 8.68 7.96
C PHE A 357 20.02 7.63 9.07
N ASN A 358 20.30 6.36 8.75
CA ASN A 358 20.37 5.31 9.77
C ASN A 358 21.56 5.52 10.72
N GLU A 359 22.68 6.02 10.21
CA GLU A 359 23.82 6.41 11.05
C GLU A 359 23.44 7.53 12.04
N LEU A 360 22.69 8.53 11.58
CA LEU A 360 22.23 9.64 12.42
C LEU A 360 21.24 9.17 13.50
N ILE A 361 20.24 8.38 13.13
CA ILE A 361 19.25 7.83 14.08
C ILE A 361 19.93 7.00 15.15
N ASN A 362 20.89 6.14 14.78
CA ASN A 362 21.65 5.35 15.75
C ASN A 362 22.44 6.23 16.72
N LYS A 363 23.08 7.30 16.23
CA LYS A 363 23.78 8.28 17.08
C LYS A 363 22.82 9.01 18.02
N LEU A 364 21.70 9.49 17.51
CA LEU A 364 20.67 10.16 18.30
C LEU A 364 20.11 9.24 19.39
N ASN A 365 19.88 7.97 19.09
CA ASN A 365 19.34 7.03 20.07
C ASN A 365 20.37 6.49 21.08
N SER A 366 21.67 6.63 20.79
CA SER A 366 22.76 6.18 21.66
C SER A 366 23.48 7.31 22.40
N ASP A 367 23.14 8.58 22.15
CA ASP A 367 23.69 9.72 22.88
C ASP A 367 23.28 9.64 24.36
N SER A 368 24.24 9.88 25.25
CA SER A 368 24.05 9.97 26.70
C SER A 368 22.98 10.98 27.15
N ARG A 369 22.68 11.98 26.31
CA ARG A 369 21.67 13.01 26.57
C ARG A 369 20.25 12.60 26.16
N SER A 370 20.11 11.46 25.49
CA SER A 370 18.83 11.02 24.93
C SER A 370 17.90 10.47 26.00
N THR A 371 16.82 11.19 26.24
CA THR A 371 15.74 10.77 27.14
C THR A 371 14.90 9.67 26.49
N LYS A 372 14.12 8.94 27.29
CA LYS A 372 13.16 7.94 26.77
C LYS A 372 12.16 8.57 25.80
N GLU A 373 11.71 9.78 26.11
CA GLU A 373 10.85 10.60 25.23
C GLU A 373 11.53 10.85 23.88
N LEU A 374 12.76 11.35 23.89
CA LEU A 374 13.50 11.67 22.67
C LEU A 374 13.78 10.43 21.81
N ILE A 375 14.15 9.31 22.42
CA ILE A 375 14.35 8.04 21.72
C ILE A 375 13.05 7.58 21.06
N ARG A 376 11.92 7.67 21.77
CA ARG A 376 10.61 7.29 21.22
C ARG A 376 10.21 8.20 20.06
N PHE A 377 10.44 9.50 20.18
CA PHE A 377 10.20 10.46 19.11
C PHE A 377 11.11 10.20 17.89
N ASN A 378 12.40 9.94 18.10
CA ASN A 378 13.33 9.57 17.02
C ASN A 378 12.92 8.28 16.30
N ASN A 379 12.41 7.28 17.03
CA ASN A 379 11.88 6.06 16.44
C ASN A 379 10.59 6.30 15.64
N LEU A 380 9.78 7.31 16.02
CA LEU A 380 8.70 7.81 15.17
C LEU A 380 9.24 8.43 13.88
N ILE A 381 10.25 9.31 13.95
CA ILE A 381 10.89 9.89 12.76
C ILE A 381 11.47 8.81 11.85
N GLU A 382 12.16 7.81 12.40
CA GLU A 382 12.67 6.66 11.66
C GLU A 382 11.57 5.92 10.89
N ARG A 383 10.45 5.66 11.56
CA ARG A 383 9.28 5.05 10.92
C ARG A 383 8.68 5.96 9.85
N ILE A 384 8.54 7.25 10.10
CA ILE A 384 8.04 8.22 9.11
C ILE A 384 8.94 8.21 7.87
N ILE A 385 10.27 8.26 8.02
CA ILE A 385 11.16 8.26 6.86
C ILE A 385 11.10 6.94 6.12
N LYS A 386 11.24 5.80 6.82
CA LYS A 386 11.25 4.47 6.20
C LYS A 386 9.92 4.05 5.59
N SER A 387 8.82 4.62 6.07
CA SER A 387 7.45 4.24 5.66
C SER A 387 6.80 5.28 4.75
N SER A 388 7.09 6.57 4.92
CA SER A 388 6.43 7.66 4.20
C SER A 388 7.19 8.09 2.96
N PHE A 389 8.47 8.44 3.09
CA PHE A 389 9.21 9.11 2.00
C PHE A 389 9.85 8.14 1.01
N ILE A 390 10.09 6.89 1.40
CA ILE A 390 10.62 5.85 0.49
C ILE A 390 9.58 5.40 -0.54
N THR A 391 8.28 5.70 -0.33
CA THR A 391 7.19 5.18 -1.19
C THR A 391 6.51 6.22 -2.08
N PHE A 392 6.87 7.51 -2.00
CA PHE A 392 6.37 8.52 -2.92
C PHE A 392 7.22 8.57 -4.20
N ASP A 393 7.07 7.57 -5.07
CA ASP A 393 7.74 7.55 -6.37
C ASP A 393 7.11 8.55 -7.37
N ARG A 394 5.90 9.08 -7.12
CA ARG A 394 5.32 10.14 -7.97
C ARG A 394 4.49 11.14 -7.17
N GLU A 395 5.15 12.27 -6.89
CA GLU A 395 4.57 13.58 -6.58
C GLU A 395 4.00 13.78 -5.15
N PRO A 396 4.74 14.43 -4.23
CA PRO A 396 4.10 15.25 -3.21
C PRO A 396 3.18 16.28 -3.89
N GLU A 397 2.03 16.57 -3.28
CA GLU A 397 0.91 17.37 -3.80
C GLU A 397 1.25 18.79 -4.32
N GLU A 398 2.51 19.21 -4.25
CA GLU A 398 3.00 20.57 -4.50
C GLU A 398 4.29 20.58 -5.34
N THR A 399 4.28 19.84 -6.43
CA THR A 399 5.46 19.50 -7.25
C THR A 399 6.27 20.68 -7.77
N SER A 400 5.69 21.85 -8.00
CA SER A 400 6.48 22.97 -8.55
C SER A 400 7.46 23.56 -7.54
N GLN A 401 7.10 23.60 -6.25
CA GLN A 401 7.94 24.23 -5.23
C GLN A 401 8.84 23.24 -4.49
N TRP A 402 8.39 21.99 -4.29
CA TRP A 402 9.26 20.93 -3.76
C TRP A 402 10.50 20.73 -4.63
N ASN A 403 10.28 20.67 -5.96
CA ASN A 403 11.33 20.49 -6.93
C ASN A 403 12.36 21.63 -6.91
N LYS A 404 11.99 22.85 -6.46
CA LYS A 404 12.94 23.98 -6.32
C LYS A 404 14.10 23.67 -5.37
N TRP A 405 13.86 22.80 -4.39
CA TRP A 405 14.85 22.40 -3.40
C TRP A 405 15.45 21.01 -3.67
N ASN A 406 15.17 20.43 -4.84
CA ASN A 406 15.73 19.15 -5.25
C ASN A 406 16.97 19.35 -6.14
N PHE A 407 17.79 18.30 -6.20
CA PHE A 407 18.91 18.24 -7.13
C PHE A 407 18.43 17.75 -8.50
N PHE A 408 18.87 18.43 -9.57
CA PHE A 408 18.56 18.06 -10.93
C PHE A 408 19.78 17.48 -11.65
N GLU A 409 19.65 16.25 -12.15
CA GLU A 409 20.73 15.57 -12.89
C GLU A 409 21.10 16.26 -14.22
N ASN A 410 20.11 16.83 -14.92
CA ASN A 410 20.28 17.37 -16.27
C ASN A 410 20.61 18.87 -16.32
N ALA A 411 20.85 19.54 -15.18
CA ALA A 411 21.35 20.94 -15.19
C ALA A 411 22.63 21.09 -16.04
N TRP A 412 23.35 19.99 -16.30
CA TRP A 412 24.58 19.95 -17.09
C TRP A 412 24.38 19.79 -18.59
N VAL A 413 23.18 19.39 -19.05
CA VAL A 413 22.86 19.23 -20.46
C VAL A 413 22.15 20.49 -20.92
N LYS A 414 22.85 21.37 -21.64
CA LYS A 414 22.21 22.43 -22.44
C LYS A 414 21.36 21.79 -23.54
N ASP A 415 20.21 21.24 -23.19
CA ASP A 415 19.19 20.90 -24.16
C ASP A 415 18.22 22.08 -24.22
N SER A 416 18.25 22.78 -25.35
CA SER A 416 17.43 23.95 -25.67
C SER A 416 15.92 23.70 -25.60
N THR A 417 15.50 22.45 -25.38
CA THR A 417 14.10 22.03 -25.20
C THR A 417 13.64 21.92 -23.74
N SER A 418 14.55 21.84 -22.76
CA SER A 418 14.21 21.56 -21.35
C SER A 418 14.16 22.78 -20.43
N GLY A 419 14.65 23.94 -20.88
CA GLY A 419 14.58 25.21 -20.13
C GLY A 419 15.40 25.27 -18.82
N LEU A 420 16.19 24.24 -18.50
CA LEU A 420 17.00 24.16 -17.27
C LEU A 420 18.48 24.47 -17.58
N ASN A 421 19.12 25.25 -16.72
CA ASN A 421 20.49 25.75 -16.88
C ASN A 421 21.42 25.14 -15.81
N SER A 422 22.73 25.15 -16.06
CA SER A 422 23.76 24.65 -15.10
C SER A 422 23.81 25.38 -13.77
N GLU A 423 23.15 26.53 -13.68
CA GLU A 423 23.04 27.39 -12.49
C GLU A 423 22.04 26.81 -11.46
N ASP A 424 21.19 25.84 -11.85
CA ASP A 424 20.10 25.32 -11.01
C ASP A 424 20.57 24.49 -9.78
N ASN A 425 21.84 24.09 -9.72
CA ASN A 425 22.43 23.38 -8.57
C ASN A 425 23.43 24.23 -7.76
N ASP A 426 23.75 25.46 -8.18
CA ASP A 426 24.81 26.27 -7.55
C ASP A 426 24.50 26.59 -6.09
N TRP A 427 23.22 26.69 -5.75
CA TRP A 427 22.71 26.89 -4.39
C TRP A 427 23.15 25.81 -3.39
N LEU A 428 23.45 24.58 -3.85
CA LEU A 428 23.97 23.52 -2.99
C LEU A 428 25.30 23.90 -2.35
N SER A 429 26.09 24.76 -2.98
CA SER A 429 27.36 25.22 -2.41
C SER A 429 27.23 26.02 -1.12
N SER A 430 26.03 26.55 -0.86
CA SER A 430 25.69 27.25 0.37
C SER A 430 25.20 26.31 1.49
N ILE A 431 25.10 25.01 1.22
CA ILE A 431 24.56 24.02 2.15
C ILE A 431 25.67 23.23 2.83
N ASN A 432 25.51 22.99 4.13
CA ASN A 432 26.43 22.21 4.94
C ASN A 432 25.73 21.22 5.87
N ILE A 433 24.66 20.57 5.39
CA ILE A 433 23.96 19.50 6.11
C ILE A 433 24.24 18.14 5.46
N SER A 434 24.37 17.10 6.29
CA SER A 434 24.47 15.73 5.79
C SER A 434 23.14 15.25 5.19
N LEU A 435 23.20 14.19 4.37
CA LEU A 435 21.99 13.53 3.85
C LEU A 435 21.09 13.06 5.01
N GLY A 436 21.69 12.46 6.04
CA GLY A 436 20.98 12.02 7.23
C GLY A 436 20.31 13.16 7.99
N GLY A 437 21.00 14.29 8.18
CA GLY A 437 20.47 15.47 8.84
C GLY A 437 19.28 16.08 8.09
N ARG A 438 19.41 16.19 6.77
CA ARG A 438 18.35 16.69 5.90
C ARG A 438 17.10 15.80 5.94
N THR A 439 17.31 14.48 5.79
CA THR A 439 16.24 13.48 5.88
C THR A 439 15.58 13.47 7.26
N TYR A 440 16.34 13.64 8.33
CA TYR A 440 15.78 13.75 9.67
C TYR A 440 14.88 14.98 9.83
N GLN A 441 15.33 16.16 9.38
CA GLN A 441 14.53 17.39 9.43
C GLN A 441 13.19 17.24 8.69
N THR A 442 13.20 16.60 7.53
CA THR A 442 11.97 16.30 6.77
C THR A 442 10.96 15.51 7.60
N GLY A 443 11.39 14.40 8.20
CA GLY A 443 10.51 13.57 9.04
C GLY A 443 10.05 14.32 10.29
N PHE A 444 10.94 15.12 10.88
CA PHE A 444 10.68 15.93 12.06
C PHE A 444 9.58 16.98 11.82
N ILE A 445 9.70 17.77 10.75
CA ILE A 445 8.71 18.79 10.39
C ILE A 445 7.37 18.15 10.04
N LYS A 446 7.38 17.02 9.32
CA LYS A 446 6.17 16.27 9.04
C LYS A 446 5.47 15.77 10.31
N ALA A 447 6.24 15.35 11.32
CA ALA A 447 5.68 14.91 12.60
C ALA A 447 4.98 16.05 13.35
N LEU A 448 5.61 17.22 13.42
CA LEU A 448 5.04 18.39 14.08
C LEU A 448 3.81 18.93 13.34
N ASP A 449 3.90 19.08 12.02
CA ASP A 449 2.76 19.52 11.20
C ASP A 449 1.56 18.57 11.32
N ALA A 450 1.81 17.25 11.33
CA ALA A 450 0.76 16.27 11.56
C ALA A 450 0.07 16.47 12.90
N ALA A 451 0.81 16.74 13.97
CA ALA A 451 0.26 16.93 15.31
C ALA A 451 -0.46 18.27 15.52
N ILE A 452 -0.27 19.24 14.62
CA ILE A 452 -0.82 20.59 14.73
C ILE A 452 -1.97 20.81 13.75
N ASN A 453 -1.83 20.35 12.50
CA ASN A 453 -2.69 20.65 11.36
C ASN A 453 -3.34 19.39 10.79
N VAL A 454 -4.28 18.81 11.51
CA VAL A 454 -4.96 17.61 11.04
C VAL A 454 -6.05 17.96 10.00
N PRO A 455 -6.15 17.24 8.86
CA PRO A 455 -6.99 17.67 7.75
C PRO A 455 -8.47 17.39 8.04
N PHE A 456 -9.35 18.38 7.82
CA PHE A 456 -10.80 18.19 7.92
C PHE A 456 -11.42 17.82 6.56
N PRO A 457 -12.17 16.71 6.43
CA PRO A 457 -12.89 16.41 5.20
C PRO A 457 -14.10 17.33 5.03
N ALA A 458 -14.01 18.30 4.12
CA ALA A 458 -15.08 19.26 3.82
C ALA A 458 -15.42 19.31 2.33
N LYS A 459 -16.71 19.42 2.00
CA LYS A 459 -17.19 19.71 0.64
C LYS A 459 -18.13 20.90 0.67
N SER A 460 -17.79 21.97 -0.07
CA SER A 460 -18.73 23.03 -0.46
C SER A 460 -19.66 23.49 0.68
N ASN A 461 -19.10 23.82 1.85
CA ASN A 461 -19.78 24.25 3.09
C ASN A 461 -20.56 23.17 3.88
N THR A 462 -20.56 21.92 3.43
CA THR A 462 -21.09 20.76 4.17
C THR A 462 -19.95 19.99 4.81
N LYS A 463 -19.94 19.99 6.14
CA LYS A 463 -18.96 19.30 6.98
C LYS A 463 -19.43 17.87 7.20
N ILE A 464 -18.53 16.91 7.06
CA ILE A 464 -18.76 15.52 7.47
C ILE A 464 -17.89 15.27 8.70
N ASP A 465 -18.48 14.69 9.75
CA ASP A 465 -17.71 14.21 10.90
C ASP A 465 -16.75 13.08 10.46
N LEU A 466 -15.56 13.05 11.04
CA LEU A 466 -14.50 12.12 10.65
C LEU A 466 -14.90 10.63 10.82
N ASP A 467 -15.68 10.28 11.85
CA ASP A 467 -16.24 8.93 12.03
C ASP A 467 -17.15 8.59 10.85
N THR A 468 -18.04 9.51 10.47
CA THR A 468 -18.92 9.36 9.31
C THR A 468 -18.13 9.28 7.99
N TYR A 469 -17.09 10.10 7.81
CA TYR A 469 -16.20 10.09 6.64
C TYR A 469 -15.53 8.73 6.46
N TYR A 470 -14.85 8.23 7.50
CA TYR A 470 -14.16 6.95 7.44
C TYR A 470 -15.12 5.77 7.42
N ARG A 471 -16.27 5.85 8.10
CA ARG A 471 -17.30 4.81 8.05
C ARG A 471 -17.88 4.69 6.65
N TYR A 472 -18.19 5.80 5.98
CA TYR A 472 -18.63 5.74 4.58
C TYR A 472 -17.54 5.20 3.68
N ALA A 473 -16.29 5.66 3.82
CA ALA A 473 -15.15 5.17 3.01
C ALA A 473 -15.03 3.67 3.12
N LYS A 474 -15.17 3.17 4.35
CA LYS A 474 -15.12 1.75 4.66
C LYS A 474 -16.31 0.95 4.16
N VAL A 475 -17.54 1.46 4.27
CA VAL A 475 -18.72 0.78 3.69
C VAL A 475 -18.52 0.62 2.20
N GLN A 476 -18.09 1.66 1.49
CA GLN A 476 -17.83 1.56 0.05
C GLN A 476 -16.71 0.58 -0.30
N LEU A 477 -15.67 0.50 0.54
CA LEU A 477 -14.52 -0.40 0.34
C LEU A 477 -14.81 -1.87 0.67
N TYR A 478 -15.67 -2.17 1.65
CA TYR A 478 -15.83 -3.55 2.16
C TYR A 478 -17.25 -4.11 2.08
N SER A 479 -18.29 -3.29 1.85
CA SER A 479 -19.66 -3.80 1.68
C SER A 479 -19.86 -4.50 0.34
N ASN A 480 -19.01 -4.19 -0.65
CA ASN A 480 -19.03 -4.82 -1.94
C ASN A 480 -18.10 -6.05 -1.92
N PRO A 481 -18.63 -7.27 -2.10
CA PRO A 481 -17.82 -8.49 -2.07
C PRO A 481 -16.73 -8.51 -3.17
N TRP A 482 -16.96 -7.85 -4.30
CA TRP A 482 -15.98 -7.75 -5.37
C TRP A 482 -14.81 -6.83 -5.01
N VAL A 483 -15.09 -5.70 -4.34
CA VAL A 483 -14.06 -4.80 -3.82
C VAL A 483 -13.29 -5.50 -2.69
N MET A 484 -13.97 -6.20 -1.79
CA MET A 484 -13.34 -6.99 -0.73
C MET A 484 -12.44 -8.12 -1.29
N PHE A 485 -12.90 -8.88 -2.30
CA PHE A 485 -12.08 -9.91 -2.94
C PHE A 485 -10.91 -9.31 -3.72
N ASN A 486 -11.12 -8.20 -4.41
CA ASN A 486 -10.02 -7.46 -5.02
C ASN A 486 -9.02 -7.07 -3.95
N GLN A 487 -9.42 -6.45 -2.85
CA GLN A 487 -8.52 -6.09 -1.74
C GLN A 487 -7.80 -7.29 -1.11
N ILE A 488 -8.42 -8.45 -0.96
CA ILE A 488 -7.70 -9.66 -0.50
C ILE A 488 -6.63 -10.10 -1.51
N MET A 489 -6.91 -9.93 -2.81
CA MET A 489 -6.01 -10.24 -3.92
C MET A 489 -4.97 -9.13 -4.20
N SER A 490 -5.31 -7.89 -3.91
CA SER A 490 -4.65 -6.67 -4.40
C SER A 490 -4.07 -5.82 -3.29
N ASN A 491 -4.54 -5.88 -2.04
CA ASN A 491 -4.15 -5.01 -0.92
C ASN A 491 -3.44 -5.78 0.22
N ASN A 492 -3.08 -7.05 0.00
CA ASN A 492 -1.83 -7.54 0.59
C ASN A 492 -0.61 -6.94 -0.13
N TYR A 493 -0.82 -6.22 -1.24
CA TYR A 493 0.21 -5.43 -1.91
C TYR A 493 0.52 -4.19 -1.09
N PHE A 494 1.72 -4.15 -0.53
CA PHE A 494 2.37 -2.95 -0.08
C PHE A 494 2.85 -2.14 -1.28
N GLY A 495 1.95 -1.57 -2.08
CA GLY A 495 2.30 -0.70 -3.19
C GLY A 495 1.18 0.30 -3.45
N ASP A 496 1.55 1.58 -3.43
CA ASP A 496 0.76 2.80 -3.20
C ASP A 496 0.30 3.05 -1.75
N ASP A 497 0.57 2.13 -0.82
CA ASP A 497 -0.27 1.93 0.37
C ASP A 497 0.57 1.67 1.66
N LEU A 498 1.73 2.32 1.80
CA LEU A 498 2.79 1.86 2.73
C LEU A 498 2.98 2.66 4.03
N VAL A 499 2.45 3.87 4.15
CA VAL A 499 2.79 4.71 5.30
C VAL A 499 1.99 4.38 6.56
N GLY A 500 0.66 4.29 6.45
CA GLY A 500 -0.20 3.92 7.59
C GLY A 500 -0.09 2.44 8.00
N ASN A 501 0.45 1.61 7.12
CA ASN A 501 0.54 0.17 7.30
C ASN A 501 1.87 -0.30 7.90
N ARG A 502 3.02 0.29 7.52
CA ARG A 502 4.32 -0.06 8.12
C ARG A 502 4.45 0.33 9.59
N ILE A 503 3.83 1.43 9.99
CA ILE A 503 3.79 1.85 11.41
C ILE A 503 3.02 0.80 12.25
N ASN A 504 2.14 0.00 11.63
CA ASN A 504 1.29 -1.02 12.26
C ASN A 504 1.69 -2.48 11.95
N GLU A 505 2.76 -2.73 11.18
CA GLU A 505 3.10 -4.02 10.55
C GLU A 505 3.74 -5.09 11.46
N ASN A 506 4.01 -4.80 12.74
CA ASN A 506 4.53 -5.81 13.66
C ASN A 506 3.51 -6.92 14.02
N ASP A 507 2.29 -6.89 13.46
CA ASP A 507 1.27 -7.90 13.67
C ASP A 507 0.54 -8.22 12.35
N PHE A 508 0.68 -9.45 11.86
CA PHE A 508 -0.11 -10.06 10.76
C PHE A 508 -1.64 -10.06 11.00
N SER A 509 -2.09 -9.52 12.15
CA SER A 509 -3.47 -9.45 12.62
C SER A 509 -4.12 -8.06 12.51
N ARG A 510 -3.45 -7.05 11.92
CA ARG A 510 -3.95 -5.66 11.87
C ARG A 510 -4.08 -5.13 10.43
N PRO A 511 -5.32 -4.90 9.94
CA PRO A 511 -5.61 -4.30 8.63
C PRO A 511 -5.41 -2.77 8.56
N PHE A 512 -5.28 -2.27 7.33
CA PHE A 512 -5.47 -0.86 6.92
C PHE A 512 -6.68 -0.24 7.61
N SER A 513 -6.46 0.86 8.36
CA SER A 513 -7.46 1.59 9.16
C SER A 513 -8.55 0.71 9.75
N ASN A 514 -8.13 -0.38 10.37
CA ASN A 514 -9.09 -1.21 11.05
C ASN A 514 -9.62 -0.58 12.31
N GLN A 515 -9.18 0.61 12.66
CA GLN A 515 -9.46 1.29 13.89
C GLN A 515 -10.49 2.38 13.62
N ILE A 516 -11.52 2.47 14.47
CA ILE A 516 -12.42 3.62 14.46
C ILE A 516 -11.59 4.80 14.94
N ILE A 517 -11.31 5.74 14.05
CA ILE A 517 -10.73 7.03 14.43
C ILE A 517 -11.90 7.91 14.86
N LYS A 518 -12.00 8.12 16.17
CA LYS A 518 -12.77 9.23 16.70
C LYS A 518 -11.80 10.37 16.89
N SER A 519 -12.01 11.47 16.19
CA SER A 519 -11.22 12.67 16.40
C SER A 519 -12.10 13.76 16.98
N ASP A 520 -11.65 14.37 18.07
CA ASP A 520 -12.11 15.69 18.44
C ASP A 520 -11.13 16.67 17.80
N VAL A 521 -11.61 17.47 16.86
CA VAL A 521 -10.81 18.47 16.15
C VAL A 521 -11.57 19.79 16.27
N LYS A 522 -10.89 20.88 16.67
CA LYS A 522 -11.49 22.22 16.76
C LYS A 522 -11.79 22.69 15.35
N ASP A 523 -13.06 23.01 15.11
CA ASP A 523 -13.54 23.59 13.86
C ASP A 523 -13.73 25.09 14.06
N ASP A 524 -12.74 25.87 13.64
CA ASP A 524 -12.71 27.32 13.72
C ASP A 524 -13.41 28.01 12.53
N GLY A 525 -14.07 27.25 11.66
CA GLY A 525 -15.06 27.75 10.69
C GLY A 525 -14.53 28.64 9.57
N ASN A 526 -13.24 29.01 9.60
CA ASN A 526 -12.57 29.81 8.60
C ASN A 526 -11.38 29.02 8.06
N GLY A 527 -11.30 28.89 6.74
CA GLY A 527 -10.12 28.39 6.04
C GLY A 527 -8.93 29.30 6.27
N LYS A 528 -8.30 29.18 7.43
CA LYS A 528 -6.94 29.61 7.61
C LYS A 528 -6.10 28.52 6.97
N ASP A 529 -5.64 28.77 5.75
CA ASP A 529 -4.52 28.06 5.12
C ASP A 529 -3.19 28.32 5.89
N GLU A 530 -3.26 28.66 7.19
CA GLU A 530 -2.13 28.94 8.06
C GLU A 530 -1.56 27.62 8.54
N ILE A 531 -0.32 27.32 8.15
CA ILE A 531 0.38 26.07 8.50
C ILE A 531 1.06 26.23 9.86
N PHE A 532 1.49 27.43 10.21
CA PHE A 532 2.24 27.70 11.44
C PHE A 532 1.36 28.43 12.46
N ILE A 533 0.45 27.67 13.08
CA ILE A 533 -0.44 28.15 14.15
C ILE A 533 0.13 27.84 15.55
N THR A 534 -0.35 28.53 16.57
CA THR A 534 0.06 28.23 17.95
C THR A 534 -0.46 26.86 18.40
N TYR A 535 0.24 26.22 19.34
CA TYR A 535 -0.18 24.92 19.89
C TYR A 535 -1.62 24.93 20.45
N ASP A 536 -2.01 26.03 21.10
CA ASP A 536 -3.35 26.20 21.67
C ASP A 536 -4.45 26.41 20.61
N GLU A 537 -4.07 27.01 19.48
CA GLU A 537 -4.89 27.17 18.27
C GLU A 537 -4.90 25.92 17.40
N SER A 538 -4.12 24.89 17.74
CA SER A 538 -4.11 23.63 16.98
C SER A 538 -5.53 23.12 16.79
N ASN A 539 -5.81 22.74 15.54
CA ASN A 539 -7.08 22.10 15.24
C ASN A 539 -7.18 20.72 15.90
N PHE A 540 -6.06 20.11 16.31
CA PHE A 540 -6.03 18.82 16.95
C PHE A 540 -6.34 18.86 18.46
N ILE A 541 -7.42 18.20 18.89
CA ILE A 541 -7.74 18.05 20.33
C ILE A 541 -7.39 16.64 20.81
N SER A 542 -8.00 15.62 20.20
CA SER A 542 -7.74 14.22 20.56
C SER A 542 -8.05 13.30 19.39
N ILE A 543 -7.32 12.18 19.32
CA ILE A 543 -7.77 11.01 18.55
C ILE A 543 -7.89 9.85 19.52
N THR A 544 -9.09 9.28 19.60
CA THR A 544 -9.28 7.97 20.18
C THR A 544 -9.38 6.93 19.08
N ILE A 545 -8.53 5.92 19.18
CA ILE A 545 -8.56 4.75 18.31
C ILE A 545 -9.38 3.66 19.02
N GLU A 546 -10.61 3.43 18.55
CA GLU A 546 -11.50 2.41 19.10
C GLU A 546 -11.52 1.14 18.24
N GLY A 547 -11.20 0.01 18.88
CA GLY A 547 -11.49 -1.33 18.39
C GLY A 547 -10.91 -1.70 17.03
N LYS A 548 -11.35 -2.86 16.53
CA LYS A 548 -11.15 -3.28 15.14
C LYS A 548 -12.51 -3.31 14.45
N MET A 549 -12.70 -2.47 13.44
CA MET A 549 -13.91 -2.36 12.63
C MET A 549 -14.14 -3.58 11.72
N PHE A 550 -13.10 -4.29 11.24
CA PHE A 550 -13.29 -5.40 10.30
C PHE A 550 -12.17 -6.45 10.31
N TYR A 551 -12.42 -7.67 10.75
CA TYR A 551 -11.40 -8.72 10.71
C TYR A 551 -11.42 -9.43 9.35
N THR A 552 -10.41 -9.22 8.49
CA THR A 552 -10.28 -9.92 7.20
C THR A 552 -10.37 -11.44 7.36
N SER A 553 -9.75 -11.99 8.41
CA SER A 553 -9.85 -13.41 8.75
C SER A 553 -11.28 -13.86 9.08
N VAL A 554 -12.07 -13.02 9.77
CA VAL A 554 -13.49 -13.31 10.05
C VAL A 554 -14.31 -13.22 8.77
N ALA A 555 -14.02 -12.27 7.88
CA ALA A 555 -14.70 -12.18 6.59
C ALA A 555 -14.41 -13.40 5.70
N ILE A 556 -13.14 -13.83 5.62
CA ILE A 556 -12.74 -15.08 4.95
C ILE A 556 -13.48 -16.26 5.58
N LEU A 557 -13.55 -16.33 6.92
CA LEU A 557 -14.28 -17.38 7.63
C LEU A 557 -15.77 -17.36 7.31
N CYS A 558 -16.43 -16.20 7.30
CA CYS A 558 -17.82 -16.04 6.93
C CYS A 558 -18.07 -16.50 5.49
N TRP A 559 -17.20 -16.13 4.55
CA TRP A 559 -17.27 -16.58 3.18
C TRP A 559 -17.04 -18.08 3.04
N PHE A 560 -16.11 -18.64 3.81
CA PHE A 560 -15.86 -20.07 3.86
C PHE A 560 -17.09 -20.83 4.37
N ILE A 561 -17.70 -20.36 5.46
CA ILE A 561 -18.96 -20.90 6.00
C ILE A 561 -20.07 -20.80 4.96
N PHE A 562 -20.26 -19.64 4.34
CA PHE A 562 -21.25 -19.43 3.28
C PHE A 562 -21.05 -20.42 2.11
N SER A 563 -19.80 -20.61 1.68
CA SER A 563 -19.44 -21.54 0.61
C SER A 563 -19.75 -22.99 0.98
N ILE A 564 -19.48 -23.38 2.23
CA ILE A 564 -19.86 -24.69 2.78
C ILE A 564 -21.38 -24.86 2.82
N VAL A 565 -22.13 -23.82 3.20
CA VAL A 565 -23.61 -23.86 3.22
C VAL A 565 -24.17 -24.10 1.82
N ILE A 566 -23.68 -23.40 0.80
CA ILE A 566 -24.11 -23.63 -0.60
C ILE A 566 -23.83 -25.07 -1.02
N LEU A 567 -22.63 -25.59 -0.72
CA LEU A 567 -22.28 -26.99 -1.01
C LEU A 567 -23.19 -27.96 -0.25
N GLY A 568 -23.51 -27.65 1.01
CA GLY A 568 -24.45 -28.39 1.85
C GLY A 568 -25.87 -28.42 1.28
N ILE A 569 -26.36 -27.31 0.73
CA ILE A 569 -27.66 -27.25 0.02
C ILE A 569 -27.63 -28.17 -1.20
N GLY A 570 -26.56 -28.14 -2.00
CA GLY A 570 -26.37 -29.06 -3.13
C GLY A 570 -26.40 -30.53 -2.70
N TYR A 571 -25.74 -30.85 -1.59
CA TYR A 571 -25.77 -32.18 -0.97
C TYR A 571 -27.19 -32.61 -0.55
N LEU A 572 -27.95 -31.73 0.11
CA LEU A 572 -29.30 -32.02 0.56
C LEU A 572 -30.26 -32.27 -0.61
N ILE A 573 -30.17 -31.45 -1.65
CA ILE A 573 -30.97 -31.61 -2.88
C ILE A 573 -30.64 -32.95 -3.54
N PHE A 574 -29.35 -33.28 -3.65
CA PHE A 574 -28.90 -34.54 -4.20
C PHE A 574 -29.45 -35.75 -3.44
N ILE A 575 -29.32 -35.77 -2.10
CA ILE A 575 -29.86 -36.88 -1.29
C ILE A 575 -31.36 -37.01 -1.46
N ARG A 576 -32.11 -35.90 -1.44
CA ARG A 576 -33.56 -35.93 -1.58
C ARG A 576 -33.96 -36.52 -2.92
N LYS A 577 -33.30 -36.11 -4.01
CA LYS A 577 -33.58 -36.64 -5.34
C LYS A 577 -33.26 -38.12 -5.46
N MET A 578 -32.19 -38.57 -4.81
CA MET A 578 -31.76 -39.96 -4.88
C MET A 578 -32.57 -40.89 -3.95
N LYS A 579 -33.25 -40.38 -2.92
CA LYS A 579 -34.13 -41.21 -2.05
C LYS A 579 -35.45 -41.60 -2.73
N ILE A 580 -35.89 -40.81 -3.70
CA ILE A 580 -36.98 -41.11 -4.64
C ILE A 580 -36.42 -42.01 -5.73
#